data_AF-A0A3A8QDK0-F1
#
_entry.id   AF-A0A3A8QDK0-F1
#
_cell.length_a   1.000
_cell.length_b   1.000
_cell.length_c   1.000
_cell.angle_alpha   90.00
_cell.angle_beta   90.00
_cell.angle_gamma   90.00
#
_symmetry.space_group_name_H-M   'P 1'
#
loop_
_entity.id
_entity.type
_entity.pdbx_description
1 polymer ?
#
loop_
_entity_poly.entity_id
_entity_poly.type
_entity_poly.pdbx_seq_one_letter_code
_entity_poly.pdbx_strand_id
1 'polypeptide(L)'
;MPAEVLVMCSACGRPQSAARRRCAFCNAELPEAPLPSRSSPGTPVPSSPGFSPLALELGNRRALAVNGEQLSFQGRPGGGPTLDVPWARVRRLEWRTRPYFEALGLLAFTALGLLWAPTQAVRLLALVAGVIGLGLAALYRHHGLTLELDDGTRMQWPLGMALKGSARERGLEAARATLADAGRMRGVPVAGSDA
;
A
#
# COMPACT_ATOMS: atom_id res chain seq x y z
N MET A 1 -9.67 1.34 20.01
CA MET A 1 -8.22 1.61 19.97
C MET A 1 -7.64 1.07 21.27
N PRO A 2 -6.63 0.17 21.27
CA PRO A 2 -5.96 -0.12 22.52
C PRO A 2 -5.19 1.13 22.96
N ALA A 3 -5.52 1.66 24.13
CA ALA A 3 -4.80 2.79 24.71
C ALA A 3 -3.37 2.32 25.04
N GLU A 4 -2.36 2.95 24.42
CA GLU A 4 -0.97 2.65 24.72
C GLU A 4 -0.64 3.22 26.11
N VAL A 5 -0.49 2.33 27.10
CA VAL A 5 -0.17 2.72 28.47
C VAL A 5 1.30 3.12 28.52
N LEU A 6 1.55 4.39 28.82
CA LEU A 6 2.89 4.93 29.03
C LEU A 6 3.21 4.92 30.53
N VAL A 7 4.44 4.55 30.86
CA VAL A 7 5.01 4.60 32.21
C VAL A 7 6.14 5.63 32.25
N MET A 8 6.22 6.38 33.35
CA MET A 8 7.32 7.32 33.57
C MET A 8 8.54 6.57 34.10
N CYS A 9 9.71 6.79 33.49
CA CYS A 9 10.96 6.30 34.05
C CYS A 9 11.33 7.12 35.29
N SER A 10 11.47 6.48 36.46
CA SER A 10 11.83 7.14 37.72
C SER A 10 13.25 7.72 37.73
N ALA A 11 14.15 7.22 36.87
CA ALA A 11 15.54 7.67 36.82
C ALA A 11 15.75 8.90 35.92
N CYS A 12 15.10 8.97 34.76
CA CYS A 12 15.30 10.06 33.79
C CYS A 12 14.05 10.91 33.53
N GLY A 13 12.92 10.60 34.16
CA GLY A 13 11.67 11.38 34.05
C GLY A 13 10.98 11.31 32.68
N ARG A 14 11.39 10.41 31.78
CA ARG A 14 10.86 10.33 30.41
C ARG A 14 9.75 9.28 30.25
N PRO A 15 8.73 9.54 29.42
CA PRO A 15 7.66 8.59 29.17
C PRO A 15 8.18 7.43 28.32
N GLN A 16 7.86 6.21 28.72
CA GLN A 16 8.25 4.97 28.05
C GLN A 16 7.01 4.10 27.82
N SER A 17 7.03 3.28 26.77
CA SER A 17 6.00 2.25 26.57
C SER A 17 6.04 1.23 27.71
N ALA A 18 4.89 0.89 28.32
CA ALA A 18 4.80 -0.16 29.34
C ALA A 18 5.16 -1.57 28.84
N ALA A 19 5.32 -1.75 27.52
CA ALA A 19 5.78 -2.99 26.91
C ALA A 19 7.28 -3.28 27.12
N ARG A 20 8.08 -2.31 27.57
CA ARG A 20 9.54 -2.45 27.74
C ARG A 20 9.92 -2.62 29.22
N ARG A 21 10.85 -3.54 29.49
CA ARG A 21 11.44 -3.74 30.84
C ARG A 21 12.49 -2.70 31.22
N ARG A 22 13.12 -2.04 30.23
CA ARG A 22 14.22 -1.07 30.43
C ARG A 22 13.99 0.21 29.64
N CYS A 23 14.40 1.34 30.23
CA CYS A 23 14.27 2.66 29.64
C CYS A 23 15.11 2.76 28.37
N ALA A 24 14.53 3.22 27.27
CA ALA A 24 15.24 3.37 26.01
C ALA A 24 16.36 4.44 26.04
N PHE A 25 16.39 5.30 27.07
CA PHE A 25 17.34 6.41 27.17
C PHE A 25 18.44 6.17 28.20
N CYS A 26 18.07 5.83 29.44
CA CYS A 26 19.04 5.65 30.52
C CYS A 26 19.29 4.18 30.91
N ASN A 27 18.61 3.25 30.24
CA ASN A 27 18.71 1.80 30.49
C ASN A 27 18.32 1.34 31.92
N ALA A 28 17.72 2.23 32.73
CA ALA A 28 17.19 1.88 34.04
C ALA A 28 15.99 0.92 33.93
N GLU A 29 15.79 0.07 34.93
CA GLU A 29 14.64 -0.84 35.00
C GLU A 29 13.35 -0.05 35.25
N LEU A 30 12.31 -0.36 34.47
CA LEU A 30 11.00 0.30 34.59
C LEU A 30 10.10 -0.48 35.56
N PRO A 31 9.23 0.23 36.32
CA PRO A 31 8.23 -0.41 37.15
C PRO A 31 7.26 -1.23 36.30
N GLU A 32 6.97 -2.44 36.74
CA GLU A 32 6.09 -3.37 36.05
C GLU A 32 4.63 -2.89 36.21
N ALA A 33 4.08 -2.29 35.15
CA ALA A 33 2.68 -1.87 35.16
C ALA A 33 1.77 -3.11 35.10
N PRO A 34 0.64 -3.12 35.84
CA PRO A 34 -0.38 -4.16 35.68
C PRO A 34 -1.00 -4.02 34.28
N LEU A 35 -0.50 -4.81 33.33
CA LEU A 35 -1.05 -4.88 31.97
C LEU A 35 -2.38 -5.64 32.01
N PRO A 36 -3.43 -5.21 31.30
CA PRO A 36 -4.55 -6.08 31.02
C PRO A 36 -4.03 -7.31 30.26
N SER A 37 -4.49 -8.49 30.69
CA SER A 37 -4.05 -9.81 30.24
C SER A 37 -3.75 -9.84 28.74
N ARG A 38 -2.51 -10.20 28.40
CA ARG A 38 -2.13 -10.55 27.04
C ARG A 38 -3.14 -11.55 26.50
N SER A 39 -3.92 -11.14 25.50
CA SER A 39 -4.60 -12.06 24.60
C SER A 39 -3.54 -13.04 24.07
N SER A 40 -3.80 -14.32 24.33
CA SER A 40 -2.94 -15.48 24.07
C SER A 40 -2.18 -15.44 22.73
N PRO A 41 -0.98 -16.05 22.68
CA PRO A 41 -0.34 -16.36 21.41
C PRO A 41 -1.23 -17.32 20.61
N GLY A 42 -1.54 -16.90 19.38
CA GLY A 42 -1.90 -17.74 18.25
C GLY A 42 -2.73 -18.99 18.55
N THR A 43 -4.05 -18.84 18.59
CA THR A 43 -4.89 -19.90 18.05
C THR A 43 -4.58 -19.95 16.56
N PRO A 44 -4.14 -21.08 15.97
CA PRO A 44 -4.16 -21.21 14.53
C PRO A 44 -5.62 -21.06 14.11
N VAL A 45 -5.95 -19.94 13.46
CA VAL A 45 -7.25 -19.77 12.81
C VAL A 45 -7.38 -20.96 11.85
N PRO A 46 -8.47 -21.74 11.92
CA PRO A 46 -8.64 -22.89 11.07
C PRO A 46 -8.52 -22.42 9.62
N SER A 47 -7.47 -22.87 8.95
CA SER A 47 -7.29 -22.73 7.52
C SER A 47 -8.54 -23.29 6.88
N SER A 48 -9.40 -22.42 6.36
CA SER A 48 -10.47 -22.88 5.48
C SER A 48 -9.78 -23.60 4.32
N PRO A 49 -10.05 -24.89 4.10
CA PRO A 49 -9.33 -25.66 3.10
C PRO A 49 -9.55 -25.01 1.73
N GLY A 50 -8.48 -24.47 1.13
CA GLY A 50 -8.50 -23.88 -0.21
C GLY A 50 -8.13 -22.39 -0.33
N PHE A 51 -7.90 -21.66 0.76
CA PHE A 51 -7.53 -20.23 0.69
C PHE A 51 -6.10 -19.97 1.19
N SER A 52 -5.21 -19.53 0.30
CA SER A 52 -3.89 -19.01 0.67
C SER A 52 -4.00 -17.53 1.04
N PRO A 53 -3.74 -17.15 2.31
CA PRO A 53 -3.74 -15.74 2.69
C PRO A 53 -2.67 -14.98 1.91
N LEU A 54 -3.07 -13.83 1.35
CA LEU A 54 -2.15 -12.94 0.64
C LEU A 54 -1.67 -11.85 1.60
N ALA A 55 -0.37 -11.66 1.69
CA ALA A 55 0.23 -10.46 2.26
C ALA A 55 1.20 -9.87 1.23
N LEU A 56 0.83 -8.74 0.63
CA LEU A 56 1.65 -8.03 -0.35
C LEU A 56 2.20 -6.75 0.27
N GLU A 57 3.52 -6.67 0.37
CA GLU A 57 4.24 -5.43 0.73
C GLU A 57 4.34 -4.49 -0.47
N LEU A 58 3.72 -3.31 -0.35
CA LEU A 58 3.70 -2.26 -1.37
C LEU A 58 4.89 -1.28 -1.22
N GLY A 59 5.76 -1.51 -0.25
CA GLY A 59 6.90 -0.65 0.11
C GLY A 59 6.51 0.54 1.00
N ASN A 60 7.49 1.18 1.64
CA ASN A 60 7.27 2.28 2.59
C ASN A 60 6.31 1.95 3.75
N ARG A 61 6.32 0.68 4.22
CA ARG A 61 5.39 0.14 5.22
C ARG A 61 3.93 0.24 4.80
N ARG A 62 3.67 0.12 3.51
CA ARG A 62 2.32 -0.04 2.97
C ARG A 62 2.12 -1.49 2.63
N ALA A 63 0.96 -2.02 2.95
CA ALA A 63 0.65 -3.42 2.72
C ALA A 63 -0.79 -3.57 2.26
N LEU A 64 -1.02 -4.61 1.47
CA LEU A 64 -2.33 -5.12 1.13
C LEU A 64 -2.38 -6.56 1.61
N ALA A 65 -3.32 -6.89 2.49
CA ALA A 65 -3.55 -8.26 2.91
C ALA A 65 -4.97 -8.71 2.56
N VAL A 66 -5.07 -9.99 2.21
CA VAL A 66 -6.33 -10.64 1.87
C VAL A 66 -6.40 -11.91 2.70
N ASN A 67 -7.34 -11.90 3.64
CA ASN A 67 -7.60 -13.03 4.52
C ASN A 67 -8.97 -13.64 4.20
N GLY A 68 -9.28 -14.75 4.87
CA GLY A 68 -10.56 -15.45 4.71
C GLY A 68 -11.78 -14.57 5.00
N GLU A 69 -11.64 -13.62 5.94
CA GLU A 69 -12.77 -12.85 6.47
C GLU A 69 -12.79 -11.39 6.02
N GLN A 70 -11.62 -10.81 5.72
CA GLN A 70 -11.50 -9.39 5.41
C GLN A 70 -10.37 -9.06 4.42
N LEU A 71 -10.51 -7.89 3.80
CA LEU A 71 -9.50 -7.18 3.04
C LEU A 71 -8.88 -6.11 3.93
N SER A 72 -7.56 -6.07 4.02
CA SER A 72 -6.86 -5.07 4.83
C SER A 72 -5.89 -4.25 4.00
N PHE A 73 -5.90 -2.94 4.22
CA PHE A 73 -5.03 -2.02 3.50
C PHE A 73 -4.36 -1.02 4.43
N GLN A 74 -3.03 -0.99 4.37
CA GLN A 74 -2.21 0.01 5.03
C GLN A 74 -1.68 0.99 3.98
N GLY A 75 -2.38 2.12 3.82
CA GLY A 75 -2.08 3.09 2.77
C GLY A 75 -1.04 4.16 3.13
N ARG A 76 -0.87 4.48 4.42
CA ARG A 76 -0.07 5.62 4.85
C ARG A 76 1.42 5.27 4.94
N PRO A 77 2.31 5.99 4.22
CA PRO A 77 3.75 5.84 4.38
C PRO A 77 4.15 6.06 5.84
N GLY A 78 4.90 5.13 6.42
CA GLY A 78 5.37 5.24 7.82
C GLY A 78 4.57 4.45 8.86
N GLY A 79 3.44 3.82 8.48
CA GLY A 79 2.67 2.93 9.37
C GLY A 79 1.44 3.59 9.97
N GLY A 80 0.51 4.05 9.14
CA GLY A 80 -0.81 4.53 9.59
C GLY A 80 -1.78 3.39 9.93
N PRO A 81 -3.01 3.73 10.35
CA PRO A 81 -4.03 2.73 10.68
C PRO A 81 -4.35 1.87 9.46
N THR A 82 -4.47 0.57 9.69
CA THR A 82 -4.95 -0.39 8.70
C THR A 82 -6.44 -0.21 8.51
N LEU A 83 -6.88 -0.16 7.25
CA LEU A 83 -8.28 -0.17 6.87
C LEU A 83 -8.71 -1.62 6.64
N ASP A 84 -9.49 -2.16 7.56
CA ASP A 84 -10.04 -3.51 7.46
C ASP A 84 -11.49 -3.45 6.95
N VAL A 85 -11.76 -4.19 5.88
CA VAL A 85 -13.06 -4.28 5.24
C VAL A 85 -13.49 -5.75 5.20
N PRO A 86 -14.53 -6.14 5.94
CA PRO A 86 -15.06 -7.50 5.89
C PRO A 86 -15.55 -7.84 4.49
N TRP A 87 -15.27 -9.04 4.00
CA TRP A 87 -15.75 -9.51 2.70
C TRP A 87 -17.27 -9.44 2.57
N ALA A 88 -17.98 -9.67 3.68
CA ALA A 88 -19.44 -9.59 3.74
C ALA A 88 -20.01 -8.21 3.40
N ARG A 89 -19.18 -7.14 3.41
CA ARG A 89 -19.59 -5.79 3.04
C ARG A 89 -19.19 -5.40 1.62
N VAL A 90 -18.43 -6.25 0.93
CA VAL A 90 -17.82 -5.94 -0.37
C VAL A 90 -18.77 -6.41 -1.46
N ARG A 91 -19.34 -5.45 -2.17
CA ARG A 91 -20.25 -5.71 -3.29
C ARG A 91 -19.49 -5.97 -4.58
N ARG A 92 -18.43 -5.20 -4.83
CA ARG A 92 -17.64 -5.27 -6.07
C ARG A 92 -16.21 -4.82 -5.84
N LEU A 93 -15.28 -5.44 -6.55
CA LEU A 93 -13.89 -5.03 -6.63
C LEU A 93 -13.56 -4.57 -8.05
N GLU A 94 -12.74 -3.53 -8.18
CA GLU A 94 -12.25 -3.04 -9.46
C GLU A 94 -10.75 -2.80 -9.39
N TRP A 95 -9.99 -3.57 -10.18
CA TRP A 95 -8.56 -3.38 -10.32
C TRP A 95 -8.26 -2.43 -11.47
N ARG A 96 -7.65 -1.29 -11.16
CA ARG A 96 -7.28 -0.27 -12.14
C ARG A 96 -5.78 -0.26 -12.39
N THR A 97 -5.44 -0.34 -13.67
CA THR A 97 -4.07 -0.12 -14.16
C THR A 97 -4.11 1.04 -15.15
N ARG A 98 -3.29 2.08 -14.94
CA ARG A 98 -3.20 3.22 -15.88
C ARG A 98 -1.74 3.58 -16.18
N PRO A 99 -1.40 4.01 -17.40
CA PRO A 99 -0.08 4.57 -17.71
C PRO A 99 0.24 5.80 -16.87
N TYR A 100 1.52 6.11 -16.68
CA TYR A 100 1.97 7.32 -16.00
C TYR A 100 1.91 8.54 -16.93
N PHE A 101 0.70 9.03 -17.20
CA PHE A 101 0.47 10.16 -18.11
C PHE A 101 1.04 11.48 -17.59
N GLU A 102 1.25 11.61 -16.28
CA GLU A 102 1.86 12.78 -15.68
C GLU A 102 3.28 13.04 -16.26
N ALA A 103 3.98 12.00 -16.73
CA ALA A 103 5.25 12.14 -17.44
C ALA A 103 5.11 12.78 -18.83
N LEU A 104 3.94 12.77 -19.46
CA LEU A 104 3.71 13.47 -20.72
C LEU A 104 3.80 15.00 -20.56
N GLY A 105 3.72 15.53 -19.34
CA GLY A 105 4.02 16.94 -19.07
C GLY A 105 5.42 17.36 -19.55
N LEU A 106 6.38 16.43 -19.60
CA LEU A 106 7.71 16.68 -20.16
C LEU A 106 7.67 17.02 -21.66
N LEU A 107 6.65 16.57 -22.39
CA LEU A 107 6.49 16.93 -23.81
C LEU A 107 6.23 18.42 -24.01
N ALA A 108 5.54 19.08 -23.07
CA ALA A 108 5.36 20.52 -23.12
C ALA A 108 6.72 21.23 -22.99
N PHE A 109 7.58 20.77 -22.08
CA PHE A 109 8.94 21.28 -21.94
C PHE A 109 9.79 21.01 -23.18
N THR A 110 9.66 19.83 -23.78
CA THR A 110 10.32 19.47 -25.04
C THR A 110 9.92 20.39 -26.19
N ALA A 111 8.61 20.62 -26.37
CA ALA A 111 8.10 21.54 -27.37
C ALA A 111 8.61 22.96 -27.12
N LEU A 112 8.59 23.41 -25.85
CA LEU A 112 9.08 24.73 -25.48
C LEU A 112 10.57 24.91 -25.79
N GLY A 113 11.40 23.94 -25.40
CA GLY A 113 12.83 23.99 -25.62
C GLY A 113 13.21 23.87 -27.11
N LEU A 114 12.52 23.04 -27.89
CA LEU A 114 12.81 22.90 -29.31
C LEU A 114 12.48 24.16 -30.11
N LEU A 115 11.33 24.79 -29.82
CA LEU A 115 10.82 25.93 -30.58
C LEU A 115 11.46 27.26 -30.17
N TRP A 116 11.73 27.47 -28.89
CA TRP A 116 12.14 28.78 -28.38
C TRP A 116 13.51 28.82 -27.70
N ALA A 117 14.23 27.69 -27.54
CA ALA A 117 15.53 27.75 -26.89
C ALA A 117 16.62 28.39 -27.79
N PRO A 118 17.46 29.27 -27.21
CA PRO A 118 18.46 30.04 -27.93
C PRO A 118 19.72 29.22 -28.28
N THR A 119 20.01 28.13 -27.55
CA THR A 119 21.22 27.33 -27.73
C THR A 119 20.90 25.89 -28.10
N GLN A 120 21.78 25.29 -28.91
CA GLN A 120 21.67 23.88 -29.32
C GLN A 120 21.70 22.92 -28.12
N ALA A 121 22.50 23.23 -27.10
CA ALA A 121 22.58 22.43 -25.88
C ALA A 121 21.23 22.32 -25.16
N VAL A 122 20.48 23.42 -25.04
CA VAL A 122 19.17 23.42 -24.39
C VAL A 122 18.12 22.68 -25.23
N ARG A 123 18.20 22.78 -26.57
CA ARG A 123 17.32 21.99 -27.47
C ARG A 123 17.54 20.49 -27.31
N LEU A 124 18.81 20.05 -27.20
CA LEU A 124 19.15 18.65 -26.97
C LEU A 124 18.64 18.17 -25.60
N LEU A 125 18.84 18.95 -24.54
CA LEU A 125 18.29 18.65 -23.20
C LEU A 125 16.76 18.54 -23.22
N ALA A 126 16.08 19.44 -23.93
CA ALA A 126 14.63 19.40 -24.08
C ALA A 126 14.15 18.14 -24.82
N LEU A 127 14.86 17.72 -25.87
CA LEU A 127 14.58 16.47 -26.58
C LEU A 127 14.78 15.24 -25.69
N VAL A 128 15.89 15.19 -24.94
CA VAL A 128 16.17 14.12 -23.97
C VAL A 128 15.06 14.05 -22.92
N ALA A 129 14.61 15.18 -22.39
CA ALA A 129 13.50 15.22 -21.43
C ALA A 129 12.21 14.61 -22.01
N GLY A 130 11.93 14.83 -23.30
CA GLY A 130 10.76 14.28 -23.98
C GLY A 130 10.85 12.77 -24.17
N VAL A 131 12.02 12.27 -24.58
CA VAL A 131 12.29 10.82 -24.68
C VAL A 131 12.14 10.16 -23.32
N ILE A 132 12.66 10.78 -22.25
CA ILE A 132 12.49 10.29 -20.88
C ILE A 132 11.00 10.27 -20.49
N GLY A 133 10.25 11.35 -20.78
CA GLY A 133 8.82 11.43 -20.48
C GLY A 133 8.00 10.35 -21.16
N LEU A 134 8.25 10.11 -22.45
CA LEU A 134 7.61 9.02 -23.21
C LEU A 134 7.99 7.65 -22.65
N GLY A 135 9.27 7.43 -22.35
CA GLY A 135 9.75 6.20 -21.73
C GLY A 135 9.07 5.93 -20.39
N LEU A 136 8.96 6.94 -19.53
CA LEU A 136 8.27 6.83 -18.24
C LEU A 136 6.78 6.51 -18.42
N ALA A 137 6.07 7.21 -19.31
CA ALA A 137 4.66 6.95 -19.55
C ALA A 137 4.39 5.54 -20.11
N ALA A 138 5.29 5.04 -20.97
CA ALA A 138 5.17 3.71 -21.57
C ALA A 138 5.53 2.57 -20.60
N LEU A 139 6.52 2.79 -19.73
CA LEU A 139 7.09 1.75 -18.88
C LEU A 139 6.50 1.73 -17.46
N TYR A 140 6.12 2.87 -16.90
CA TYR A 140 5.54 2.94 -15.56
C TYR A 140 4.03 2.89 -15.60
N ARG A 141 3.47 2.04 -14.75
CA ARG A 141 2.03 1.89 -14.57
C ARG A 141 1.65 2.16 -13.13
N HIS A 142 0.56 2.90 -12.96
CA HIS A 142 -0.12 3.03 -11.69
C HIS A 142 -1.09 1.89 -11.49
N HIS A 143 -1.07 1.32 -10.29
CA HIS A 143 -1.99 0.29 -9.86
C HIS A 143 -2.85 0.83 -8.71
N GLY A 144 -4.15 0.57 -8.77
CA GLY A 144 -5.11 0.90 -7.73
C GLY A 144 -6.19 -0.16 -7.63
N LEU A 145 -6.73 -0.33 -6.42
CA LEU A 145 -7.87 -1.17 -6.16
C LEU A 145 -9.03 -0.29 -5.69
N THR A 146 -10.18 -0.40 -6.32
CA THR A 146 -11.41 0.26 -5.87
C THR A 146 -12.35 -0.80 -5.32
N LEU A 147 -12.86 -0.56 -4.12
CA LEU A 147 -13.85 -1.40 -3.46
C LEU A 147 -15.17 -0.65 -3.44
N GLU A 148 -16.24 -1.29 -3.89
CA GLU A 148 -17.60 -0.82 -3.72
C GLU A 148 -18.25 -1.65 -2.62
N LEU A 149 -18.72 -0.96 -1.59
CA LEU A 149 -19.38 -1.56 -0.43
C LEU A 149 -20.89 -1.67 -0.66
N ASP A 150 -21.55 -2.47 0.15
CA ASP A 150 -23.01 -2.67 0.05
C ASP A 150 -23.81 -1.39 0.30
N ASP A 151 -23.27 -0.47 1.08
CA ASP A 151 -23.85 0.86 1.33
C ASP A 151 -23.62 1.86 0.17
N GLY A 152 -23.02 1.41 -0.93
CA GLY A 152 -22.68 2.23 -2.10
C GLY A 152 -21.40 3.04 -1.94
N THR A 153 -20.72 2.96 -0.79
CA THR A 153 -19.44 3.66 -0.58
C THR A 153 -18.36 3.08 -1.48
N ARG A 154 -17.64 3.96 -2.18
CA ARG A 154 -16.49 3.60 -3.01
C ARG A 154 -15.19 4.00 -2.34
N MET A 155 -14.39 3.00 -1.98
CA MET A 155 -13.06 3.21 -1.39
C MET A 155 -11.98 2.96 -2.43
N GLN A 156 -11.09 3.93 -2.63
CA GLN A 156 -9.96 3.80 -3.54
C GLN A 156 -8.67 3.57 -2.76
N TRP A 157 -8.05 2.41 -2.97
CA TRP A 157 -6.78 2.02 -2.40
C TRP A 157 -5.69 2.15 -3.46
N PRO A 158 -4.82 3.17 -3.38
CA PRO A 158 -3.67 3.26 -4.27
C PRO A 158 -2.71 2.11 -3.91
N LEU A 159 -2.27 1.32 -4.88
CA LEU A 159 -1.28 0.25 -4.68
C LEU A 159 0.15 0.73 -5.03
N GLY A 160 0.23 1.83 -5.78
CA GLY A 160 1.48 2.51 -6.12
C GLY A 160 1.81 2.37 -7.59
N MET A 161 3.11 2.50 -7.91
CA MET A 161 3.63 2.42 -9.27
C MET A 161 4.52 1.19 -9.41
N ALA A 162 4.48 0.54 -10.57
CA ALA A 162 5.41 -0.50 -10.93
C ALA A 162 5.96 -0.25 -12.34
N LEU A 163 7.22 -0.62 -12.52
CA LEU A 163 7.85 -0.67 -13.84
C LEU A 163 7.44 -1.97 -14.52
N LYS A 164 7.10 -1.89 -15.81
CA LYS A 164 6.77 -3.06 -16.62
C LYS A 164 7.90 -4.10 -16.60
N GLY A 165 7.57 -5.36 -16.35
CA GLY A 165 8.49 -6.50 -16.20
C GLY A 165 9.19 -6.61 -14.83
N SER A 166 8.98 -5.64 -13.93
CA SER A 166 9.65 -5.66 -12.63
C SER A 166 9.10 -6.77 -11.71
N ALA A 167 9.89 -7.18 -10.71
CA ALA A 167 9.41 -8.08 -9.66
C ALA A 167 8.18 -7.52 -8.92
N ARG A 168 8.09 -6.18 -8.83
CA ARG A 168 6.96 -5.49 -8.22
C ARG A 168 5.68 -5.64 -9.05
N GLU A 169 5.76 -5.52 -10.38
CA GLU A 169 4.60 -5.73 -11.25
C GLU A 169 4.12 -7.18 -11.14
N ARG A 170 5.03 -8.16 -11.19
CA ARG A 170 4.69 -9.58 -11.00
C ARG A 170 4.03 -9.85 -9.65
N GLY A 171 4.50 -9.21 -8.57
CA GLY A 171 3.86 -9.30 -7.26
C GLY A 171 2.44 -8.72 -7.23
N LEU A 172 2.21 -7.61 -7.93
CA LEU A 172 0.88 -7.00 -8.07
C LEU A 172 -0.06 -7.84 -8.95
N GLU A 173 0.45 -8.46 -10.02
CA GLU A 173 -0.30 -9.38 -10.87
C GLU A 173 -0.70 -10.65 -10.11
N ALA A 174 0.22 -11.23 -9.34
CA ALA A 174 -0.07 -12.37 -8.47
C ALA A 174 -1.14 -12.01 -7.43
N ALA A 175 -1.01 -10.84 -6.79
CA ALA A 175 -2.00 -10.34 -5.85
C ALA A 175 -3.39 -10.15 -6.49
N ARG A 176 -3.45 -9.66 -7.73
CA ARG A 176 -4.70 -9.55 -8.49
C ARG A 176 -5.32 -10.92 -8.74
N ALA A 177 -4.52 -11.92 -9.12
CA ALA A 177 -5.02 -13.28 -9.31
C ALA A 177 -5.60 -13.85 -8.00
N THR A 178 -4.89 -13.71 -6.88
CA THR A 178 -5.38 -14.14 -5.57
C THR A 178 -6.64 -13.40 -5.13
N LEU A 179 -6.75 -12.09 -5.42
CA LEU A 179 -7.97 -11.33 -5.18
C LEU A 179 -9.14 -11.79 -6.05
N ALA A 180 -8.89 -12.11 -7.31
CA ALA A 180 -9.92 -12.65 -8.21
C ALA A 180 -10.42 -14.00 -7.71
N ASP A 181 -9.53 -14.87 -7.25
CA ASP A 181 -9.88 -16.16 -6.63
C ASP A 181 -10.68 -15.96 -5.35
N ALA A 182 -10.22 -15.05 -4.48
CA ALA A 182 -10.89 -14.71 -3.23
C ALA A 182 -12.32 -14.17 -3.46
N GLY A 183 -12.47 -13.29 -4.46
CA GLY A 183 -13.76 -12.71 -4.85
C GLY A 183 -14.69 -13.77 -5.45
N ARG A 184 -14.19 -14.61 -6.35
CA ARG A 184 -14.98 -15.71 -6.97
C ARG A 184 -15.55 -16.67 -5.94
N MET A 185 -14.74 -17.08 -4.95
CA MET A 185 -15.22 -17.95 -3.86
C MET A 185 -16.34 -17.33 -3.01
N ARG A 186 -16.49 -16.00 -3.07
CA ARG A 186 -17.44 -15.23 -2.25
C ARG A 186 -18.57 -14.60 -3.07
N GLY A 187 -18.64 -14.88 -4.37
CA GLY A 187 -19.61 -14.27 -5.27
C GLY A 187 -19.38 -12.76 -5.51
N VAL A 188 -18.20 -12.24 -5.19
CA VAL A 188 -17.85 -10.83 -5.38
C VAL A 188 -17.20 -10.66 -6.76
N PRO A 189 -17.83 -9.92 -7.70
CA PRO A 189 -17.25 -9.68 -9.01
C PRO A 189 -15.99 -8.80 -8.89
N VAL A 190 -14.92 -9.24 -9.53
CA VAL A 190 -13.67 -8.47 -9.69
C VAL A 190 -13.56 -8.00 -11.13
N ALA A 191 -13.71 -6.70 -11.35
CA ALA A 191 -13.64 -6.06 -12.65
C ALA A 191 -12.25 -5.45 -12.94
N GLY A 192 -11.92 -5.30 -14.22
CA GLY A 192 -10.62 -4.80 -14.70
C GLY A 192 -9.60 -5.95 -14.89
N SER A 193 -8.63 -5.91 -15.80
CA SER A 193 -8.21 -5.01 -16.86
C SER A 193 -8.37 -5.73 -18.21
N ASP A 194 -9.19 -5.18 -19.09
CA ASP A 194 -9.16 -5.37 -20.55
C ASP A 194 -9.57 -4.04 -21.17
N ALA A 195 -8.60 -3.13 -21.28
CA ALA A 195 -8.60 -1.95 -22.14
C ALA A 195 -7.16 -1.39 -22.18
#